data_AF-A0A961M9E9-F1
#
_entry.id   AF-A0A961M9E9-F1
#
_cell.length_a   1.000
_cell.length_b   1.000
_cell.length_c   1.000
_cell.angle_alpha   90.00
_cell.angle_beta   90.00
_cell.angle_gamma   90.00
#
_symmetry.space_group_name_H-M   'P 1'
#
loop_
_entity.id
_entity.type
_entity.pdbx_description
1 polymer ?
#
loop_
_entity_poly.entity_id
_entity_poly.type
_entity_poly.pdbx_seq_one_letter_code
_entity_poly.pdbx_strand_id
1 'polypeptide(L)'
;MGLVPRGTVRSRRAKLPKRRAVDARRGGRVWLFLYLRSRRATLNGSSRRAGPIAEKTFATGLHARLQALLAQIYPQEDTRALTNAVVAAFWPRDRAQRQRPRRPSNGLWSERDALVITYGNSIQDGQHKPLDLLLDFIDTRLGGVVNGVHVLPFFPYTSDDGFAVTDYYKVDPALGDWPDIQRIAAEFTLMSDMVLNHVSSQGVWFNAYRQGKPPYDRFFKEASPGDDLSAVVRPRTTPLLQAVDTAMGPRHVWCTFSHDQIDLDFHNPEVLLEIIRILRFHIDQGVRIIRLDAVAFVWKEAGSPSIHLPQTHAIVKLMRVLADFATEKVILLTETNVPKAENLSYFGRRDEAHMVYQFPLPPLVLHALLSGNVTVLRRWLRAMPPAPLGCAYFNFTASHDGIGMRPVEGILPPDEIARMIAAVRAAGGRVSMRSLADGTEAPYELNCTYFDAMSRTFAGNETDKIARFLCSQTIVMSLEGIPAFYIHSLLATPNDHDAVIHRGMNRAINRHRWHYPALREALDDPASDPAQVLGEMQRRLRIRARQPAFHPNATQLTLQLDDRLLGVWRQSLDRHQSVFALHNVSSEALQIDAYALNLIEDEDWRDLLSGESIDAAGIITMAPYQCRWISNAR
;
A
#
# COMPACT_ATOMS: atom_id res chain seq x y z
N MET A 1 39.97 -55.29 9.56
CA MET A 1 40.31 -56.60 8.96
C MET A 1 39.26 -56.89 7.90
N GLY A 2 39.55 -57.40 6.69
CA GLY A 2 40.80 -57.57 5.94
C GLY A 2 40.45 -57.51 4.43
N LEU A 3 41.23 -56.80 3.61
CA LEU A 3 42.31 -57.29 2.74
C LEU A 3 41.87 -57.74 1.32
N VAL A 4 42.68 -57.39 0.33
CA VAL A 4 42.44 -57.51 -1.12
C VAL A 4 43.44 -58.51 -1.74
N PRO A 5 43.11 -59.18 -2.87
CA PRO A 5 43.89 -58.98 -4.11
C PRO A 5 42.99 -58.83 -5.36
N ARG A 6 43.19 -57.88 -6.27
CA ARG A 6 44.25 -57.71 -7.30
C ARG A 6 44.23 -58.78 -8.42
N GLY A 7 44.06 -58.36 -9.68
CA GLY A 7 44.04 -59.24 -10.86
C GLY A 7 43.93 -58.54 -12.23
N THR A 8 44.94 -57.75 -12.62
CA THR A 8 45.07 -57.08 -13.95
C THR A 8 45.42 -58.05 -15.09
N VAL A 9 45.07 -57.73 -16.37
CA VAL A 9 46.05 -57.56 -17.50
C VAL A 9 45.42 -57.27 -18.91
N ARG A 10 45.82 -56.11 -19.47
CA ARG A 10 46.05 -55.68 -20.89
C ARG A 10 45.50 -56.45 -22.15
N SER A 11 44.62 -55.73 -22.89
CA SER A 11 44.91 -55.02 -24.19
C SER A 11 44.62 -55.60 -25.61
N ARG A 12 44.57 -54.63 -26.57
CA ARG A 12 44.81 -54.67 -28.06
C ARG A 12 43.65 -54.86 -29.07
N ARG A 13 43.18 -53.70 -29.58
CA ARG A 13 42.99 -53.31 -31.02
C ARG A 13 42.51 -54.34 -32.07
N ALA A 14 41.33 -54.05 -32.67
CA ALA A 14 41.06 -54.23 -34.11
C ALA A 14 40.08 -53.12 -34.59
N LYS A 15 40.50 -52.23 -35.50
CA LYS A 15 40.16 -52.17 -36.95
C LYS A 15 38.74 -51.66 -37.30
N LEU A 16 38.68 -50.44 -37.85
CA LEU A 16 37.59 -49.91 -38.68
C LEU A 16 37.57 -50.55 -40.08
N PRO A 17 36.41 -50.59 -40.75
CA PRO A 17 36.30 -50.17 -42.14
C PRO A 17 35.44 -48.90 -42.31
N LYS A 18 35.29 -48.41 -43.55
CA LYS A 18 34.80 -47.05 -43.88
C LYS A 18 33.44 -47.04 -44.59
N ARG A 19 32.66 -45.98 -44.32
CA ARG A 19 31.73 -45.25 -45.22
C ARG A 19 30.69 -46.04 -46.04
N ARG A 20 29.41 -45.66 -45.85
CA ARG A 20 28.59 -44.98 -46.89
C ARG A 20 27.77 -43.87 -46.21
N ALA A 21 27.22 -42.92 -46.98
CA ALA A 21 26.54 -41.74 -46.45
C ALA A 21 25.37 -41.29 -47.36
N VAL A 22 24.23 -41.03 -46.72
CA VAL A 22 23.06 -40.23 -47.15
C VAL A 22 22.48 -39.71 -45.81
N ASP A 23 22.75 -38.49 -45.35
CA ASP A 23 22.19 -37.19 -45.76
C ASP A 23 20.67 -37.04 -45.50
N ALA A 24 20.31 -36.32 -44.42
CA ALA A 24 19.21 -35.35 -44.37
C ALA A 24 19.01 -34.70 -42.97
N ARG A 25 19.66 -33.54 -42.74
CA ARG A 25 19.15 -32.31 -42.06
C ARG A 25 18.44 -32.33 -40.67
N ARG A 26 18.72 -31.25 -39.91
CA ARG A 26 18.09 -30.77 -38.63
C ARG A 26 18.45 -31.57 -37.36
N GLY A 27 18.82 -30.97 -36.22
CA GLY A 27 19.25 -29.57 -35.96
C GLY A 27 18.64 -28.95 -34.68
N GLY A 28 19.42 -28.82 -33.60
CA GLY A 28 18.99 -28.33 -32.28
C GLY A 28 19.65 -29.15 -31.16
N ARG A 29 20.87 -28.89 -30.67
CA ARG A 29 21.45 -27.68 -30.04
C ARG A 29 20.80 -27.28 -28.71
N VAL A 30 21.05 -28.08 -27.68
CA VAL A 30 21.12 -27.61 -26.28
C VAL A 30 22.28 -26.60 -26.15
N TRP A 31 22.09 -25.52 -25.40
CA TRP A 31 23.17 -24.58 -25.03
C TRP A 31 23.10 -24.24 -23.53
N LEU A 32 24.15 -24.63 -22.81
CA LEU A 32 24.47 -24.17 -21.46
C LEU A 32 25.80 -23.41 -21.57
N PHE A 33 25.85 -22.15 -21.15
CA PHE A 33 27.11 -21.41 -21.14
C PHE A 33 27.23 -20.49 -19.92
N LEU A 34 28.33 -20.67 -19.18
CA LEU A 34 28.78 -19.77 -18.12
C LEU A 34 29.75 -18.73 -18.68
N TYR A 35 29.90 -17.64 -17.95
CA TYR A 35 30.57 -16.41 -18.38
C TYR A 35 31.95 -16.28 -17.73
N LEU A 36 33.02 -15.96 -18.49
CA LEU A 36 34.08 -14.98 -18.12
C LEU A 36 35.34 -14.97 -19.04
N ARG A 37 36.03 -13.81 -18.99
CA ARG A 37 37.47 -13.54 -19.24
C ARG A 37 38.07 -13.46 -20.68
N SER A 38 38.04 -12.23 -21.20
CA SER A 38 39.23 -11.35 -21.45
C SER A 38 40.29 -11.68 -22.52
N ARG A 39 40.68 -10.64 -23.28
CA ARG A 39 42.06 -10.36 -23.77
C ARG A 39 42.29 -8.85 -23.97
N ARG A 40 43.55 -8.40 -24.01
CA ARG A 40 44.01 -7.00 -24.23
C ARG A 40 45.04 -6.93 -25.37
N ALA A 41 45.02 -5.85 -26.15
CA ALA A 41 46.13 -5.23 -26.92
C ALA A 41 45.61 -3.84 -27.39
N THR A 42 46.19 -2.66 -27.11
CA THR A 42 47.50 -2.06 -27.48
C THR A 42 47.69 -1.87 -28.99
N LEU A 43 48.07 -0.71 -29.55
CA LEU A 43 48.53 0.61 -29.03
C LEU A 43 47.60 1.74 -29.60
N ASN A 44 47.84 3.06 -29.64
CA ASN A 44 48.88 4.02 -29.18
C ASN A 44 48.22 5.45 -29.05
N GLY A 45 48.96 6.55 -28.76
CA GLY A 45 48.54 7.89 -29.23
C GLY A 45 48.81 9.18 -28.41
N SER A 46 50.07 9.54 -28.12
CA SER A 46 50.51 10.90 -27.71
C SER A 46 50.07 11.43 -26.32
N SER A 47 50.68 12.54 -25.88
CA SER A 47 50.65 13.01 -24.47
C SER A 47 50.35 14.51 -24.31
N ARG A 48 49.63 14.90 -23.25
CA ARG A 48 49.71 16.25 -22.64
C ARG A 48 49.29 16.23 -21.16
N ARG A 49 50.20 16.72 -20.31
CA ARG A 49 50.10 17.10 -18.88
C ARG A 49 48.80 16.77 -18.13
N ALA A 50 48.87 15.80 -17.22
CA ALA A 50 47.89 15.68 -16.14
C ALA A 50 48.17 16.75 -15.06
N GLY A 51 47.24 17.69 -14.88
CA GLY A 51 47.07 18.35 -13.57
C GLY A 51 46.24 17.46 -12.65
N PRO A 52 46.20 17.72 -11.33
CA PRO A 52 45.29 17.01 -10.44
C PRO A 52 43.85 17.33 -10.84
N ILE A 53 43.14 16.33 -11.38
CA ILE A 53 41.70 16.41 -11.58
C ILE A 53 41.09 16.38 -10.18
N ALA A 54 40.72 17.56 -9.68
CA ALA A 54 39.98 17.70 -8.44
C ALA A 54 38.72 16.82 -8.51
N GLU A 55 38.46 16.07 -7.43
CA GLU A 55 37.36 15.11 -7.39
C GLU A 55 36.04 15.82 -7.71
N LYS A 56 35.35 15.38 -8.77
CA LYS A 56 33.96 15.77 -9.03
C LYS A 56 33.08 15.15 -7.95
N THR A 57 33.07 15.85 -6.82
CA THR A 57 32.30 15.51 -5.63
C THR A 57 30.82 15.61 -6.01
N PHE A 58 30.19 14.47 -6.30
CA PHE A 58 28.74 14.40 -6.40
C PHE A 58 28.16 14.95 -5.10
N ALA A 59 27.40 16.04 -5.20
CA ALA A 59 27.07 16.86 -4.05
C ALA A 59 26.16 16.09 -3.07
N THR A 60 26.74 15.68 -1.94
CA THR A 60 26.14 14.68 -1.04
C THR A 60 25.16 15.26 -0.01
N GLY A 61 25.25 16.57 0.27
CA GLY A 61 24.43 17.28 1.25
C GLY A 61 23.00 17.58 0.80
N LEU A 62 22.15 17.94 1.76
CA LEU A 62 20.72 18.24 1.58
C LEU A 62 20.46 19.22 0.44
N HIS A 63 21.09 20.41 0.49
CA HIS A 63 20.79 21.52 -0.41
C HIS A 63 20.95 21.14 -1.88
N ALA A 64 22.00 20.39 -2.25
CA ALA A 64 22.22 20.02 -3.65
C ALA A 64 21.25 18.93 -4.17
N ARG A 65 20.74 18.07 -3.27
CA ARG A 65 19.66 17.12 -3.61
C ARG A 65 18.35 17.85 -3.87
N LEU A 66 18.00 18.80 -2.99
CA LEU A 66 16.84 19.66 -3.17
C LEU A 66 16.97 20.49 -4.46
N GLN A 67 18.11 21.16 -4.67
CA GLN A 67 18.34 22.01 -5.84
C GLN A 67 18.24 21.24 -7.16
N ALA A 68 18.75 20.00 -7.22
CA ALA A 68 18.63 19.16 -8.41
C ALA A 68 17.18 18.76 -8.72
N LEU A 69 16.36 18.52 -7.71
CA LEU A 69 14.93 18.22 -7.87
C LEU A 69 14.12 19.47 -8.20
N LEU A 70 14.40 20.60 -7.54
CA LEU A 70 13.79 21.89 -7.83
C LEU A 70 14.12 22.38 -9.24
N ALA A 71 15.31 22.09 -9.78
CA ALA A 71 15.65 22.34 -11.17
C ALA A 71 14.84 21.48 -12.18
N GLN A 72 14.34 20.31 -11.76
CA GLN A 72 13.46 19.46 -12.57
C GLN A 72 12.00 19.92 -12.51
N ILE A 73 11.54 20.41 -11.36
CA ILE A 73 10.15 20.87 -11.16
C ILE A 73 9.97 22.31 -11.68
N TYR A 74 10.92 23.21 -11.38
CA TYR A 74 10.86 24.65 -11.64
C TYR A 74 12.12 25.13 -12.40
N PRO A 75 12.32 24.73 -13.68
CA PRO A 75 13.53 25.07 -14.44
C PRO A 75 13.72 26.57 -14.73
N GLN A 76 12.72 27.41 -14.47
CA GLN A 76 12.75 28.86 -14.69
C GLN A 76 13.07 29.67 -13.42
N GLU A 77 13.06 29.04 -12.24
CA GLU A 77 13.20 29.72 -10.95
C GLU A 77 14.67 29.79 -10.47
N ASP A 78 14.97 30.69 -9.53
CA ASP A 78 16.24 30.60 -8.78
C ASP A 78 16.17 29.38 -7.84
N THR A 79 16.60 28.24 -8.38
CA THR A 79 16.68 26.96 -7.66
C THR A 79 17.49 27.04 -6.35
N ARG A 80 18.42 27.99 -6.19
CA ARG A 80 19.18 28.18 -4.94
C ARG A 80 18.36 28.96 -3.92
N ALA A 81 17.69 30.05 -4.33
CA ALA A 81 16.77 30.78 -3.46
C ALA A 81 15.60 29.87 -3.01
N LEU A 82 15.02 29.13 -3.95
CA LEU A 82 13.94 28.18 -3.68
C LEU A 82 14.39 26.99 -2.81
N THR A 83 15.63 26.52 -2.96
CA THR A 83 16.22 25.52 -2.03
C THR A 83 16.27 26.08 -0.60
N ASN A 84 16.72 27.32 -0.42
CA ASN A 84 16.76 27.95 0.91
C ASN A 84 15.35 28.12 1.49
N ALA A 85 14.35 28.47 0.66
CA ALA A 85 12.96 28.59 1.06
C ALA A 85 12.37 27.23 1.49
N VAL A 86 12.63 26.15 0.73
CA VAL A 86 12.22 24.77 1.09
C VAL A 86 12.86 24.33 2.41
N VAL A 87 14.15 24.62 2.62
CA VAL A 87 14.83 24.31 3.89
C VAL A 87 14.24 25.12 5.04
N ALA A 88 13.93 26.41 4.86
CA ALA A 88 13.31 27.24 5.89
C ALA A 88 11.85 26.86 6.19
N ALA A 89 11.12 26.34 5.20
CA ALA A 89 9.75 25.84 5.37
C ALA A 89 9.70 24.54 6.17
N PHE A 90 10.65 23.61 5.93
CA PHE A 90 10.69 22.32 6.64
C PHE A 90 11.55 22.33 7.92
N TRP A 91 12.48 23.27 8.04
CA TRP A 91 13.23 23.57 9.26
C TRP A 91 13.13 25.08 9.55
N PRO A 92 12.01 25.53 10.14
CA PRO A 92 11.98 26.85 10.77
C PRO A 92 13.06 26.93 11.86
N ARG A 93 13.35 28.15 12.32
CA ARG A 93 14.40 28.39 13.33
C ARG A 93 14.21 27.47 14.54
N ASP A 94 15.35 27.06 15.10
CA ASP A 94 15.47 26.15 16.25
C ASP A 94 15.10 24.67 16.00
N ARG A 95 14.62 24.27 14.80
CA ARG A 95 14.46 22.85 14.44
C ARG A 95 15.78 22.21 14.01
N ALA A 96 16.13 21.08 14.64
CA ALA A 96 17.34 20.32 14.33
C ALA A 96 17.24 19.55 13.00
N GLN A 97 18.34 19.52 12.25
CA GLN A 97 18.49 18.79 10.98
C GLN A 97 19.60 17.74 11.11
N ARG A 98 19.44 16.55 10.51
CA ARG A 98 20.54 15.57 10.44
C ARG A 98 21.64 16.08 9.51
N GLN A 99 22.90 15.86 9.89
CA GLN A 99 24.06 16.14 9.02
C GLN A 99 24.25 15.10 7.89
N ARG A 100 23.57 13.95 7.99
CA ARG A 100 23.58 12.87 6.99
C ARG A 100 22.18 12.26 6.87
N PRO A 101 21.72 11.92 5.65
CA PRO A 101 20.42 11.29 5.47
C PRO A 101 20.38 9.92 6.16
N ARG A 102 19.18 9.44 6.45
CA ARG A 102 18.94 8.01 6.68
C ARG A 102 19.47 7.20 5.49
N ARG A 103 19.95 5.99 5.78
CA ARG A 103 20.31 5.01 4.74
C ARG A 103 19.15 4.02 4.60
N PRO A 104 18.76 3.62 3.38
CA PRO A 104 17.79 2.56 3.19
C PRO A 104 18.24 1.29 3.91
N SER A 105 17.38 0.76 4.78
CA SER A 105 17.66 -0.34 5.69
C SER A 105 16.36 -0.94 6.22
N ASN A 106 16.42 -2.15 6.78
CA ASN A 106 15.26 -2.85 7.35
C ASN A 106 14.89 -2.36 8.77
N GLY A 107 15.47 -1.24 9.25
CA GLY A 107 15.30 -0.70 10.61
C GLY A 107 14.21 0.36 10.79
N LEU A 108 13.31 0.50 9.81
CA LEU A 108 12.15 1.39 9.88
C LEU A 108 10.92 0.71 10.53
N TRP A 109 10.85 -0.61 10.46
CA TRP A 109 9.74 -1.48 10.86
C TRP A 109 10.26 -2.90 11.18
N SER A 110 9.38 -3.76 11.66
CA SER A 110 9.64 -5.10 12.20
C SER A 110 8.46 -6.05 11.94
N GLU A 111 8.61 -7.33 12.28
CA GLU A 111 7.52 -8.32 12.30
C GLU A 111 6.29 -7.89 13.14
N ARG A 112 6.51 -7.00 14.11
CA ARG A 112 5.52 -6.46 15.06
C ARG A 112 4.67 -5.34 14.47
N ASP A 113 5.10 -4.75 13.37
CA ASP A 113 4.42 -3.60 12.79
C ASP A 113 3.11 -4.03 12.12
N ALA A 114 2.01 -3.43 12.59
CA ALA A 114 0.66 -3.62 12.10
C ALA A 114 -0.16 -2.36 12.41
N LEU A 115 -0.97 -1.90 11.46
CA LEU A 115 -1.75 -0.67 11.60
C LEU A 115 -3.25 -0.93 11.70
N VAL A 116 -3.94 -0.08 12.46
CA VAL A 116 -5.40 0.11 12.36
C VAL A 116 -5.71 1.36 11.54
N ILE A 117 -6.69 1.31 10.64
CA ILE A 117 -7.21 2.45 9.87
C ILE A 117 -8.61 2.78 10.41
N THR A 118 -8.89 4.04 10.74
CA THR A 118 -10.13 4.45 11.41
C THR A 118 -10.47 5.91 11.12
N TYR A 119 -11.75 6.27 11.17
CA TYR A 119 -12.11 7.68 11.36
C TYR A 119 -11.98 8.06 12.83
N GLY A 120 -11.74 9.34 13.09
CA GLY A 120 -11.77 9.90 14.45
C GLY A 120 -13.12 9.74 15.16
N ASN A 121 -14.19 9.41 14.43
CA ASN A 121 -15.55 9.19 14.94
C ASN A 121 -16.17 7.83 14.54
N SER A 122 -15.34 6.82 14.24
CA SER A 122 -15.83 5.43 14.09
C SER A 122 -16.42 4.85 15.39
N ILE A 123 -16.17 5.51 16.53
CA ILE A 123 -16.69 5.22 17.87
C ILE A 123 -17.23 6.53 18.47
N GLN A 124 -18.44 6.53 19.02
CA GLN A 124 -19.10 7.70 19.62
C GLN A 124 -20.02 7.29 20.80
N ASP A 125 -20.29 8.20 21.74
CA ASP A 125 -21.35 8.00 22.77
C ASP A 125 -22.26 9.24 22.97
N GLY A 126 -21.94 10.36 22.32
CA GLY A 126 -22.68 11.63 22.45
C GLY A 126 -22.40 12.41 23.74
N GLN A 127 -21.45 11.98 24.57
CA GLN A 127 -21.04 12.64 25.83
C GLN A 127 -19.57 13.09 25.79
N HIS A 128 -18.68 12.24 25.26
CA HIS A 128 -17.23 12.50 25.20
C HIS A 128 -16.78 12.90 23.80
N LYS A 129 -15.57 13.48 23.68
CA LYS A 129 -14.95 13.72 22.37
C LYS A 129 -14.74 12.38 21.65
N PRO A 130 -15.05 12.25 20.35
CA PRO A 130 -14.79 11.01 19.62
C PRO A 130 -13.33 10.54 19.65
N LEU A 131 -12.35 11.47 19.72
CA LEU A 131 -10.93 11.12 19.86
C LEU A 131 -10.56 10.56 21.25
N ASP A 132 -11.27 10.92 22.33
CA ASP A 132 -11.09 10.28 23.64
C ASP A 132 -11.55 8.82 23.60
N LEU A 133 -12.73 8.57 23.02
CA LEU A 133 -13.32 7.23 22.90
C LEU A 133 -12.51 6.34 21.95
N LEU A 134 -11.96 6.92 20.89
CA LEU A 134 -11.04 6.22 20.00
C LEU A 134 -9.75 5.82 20.73
N LEU A 135 -9.16 6.73 21.53
CA LEU A 135 -7.96 6.45 22.31
C LEU A 135 -8.19 5.33 23.34
N ASP A 136 -9.28 5.43 24.13
CA ASP A 136 -9.67 4.39 25.11
C ASP A 136 -9.85 3.03 24.44
N PHE A 137 -10.50 2.97 23.27
CA PHE A 137 -10.64 1.73 22.52
C PHE A 137 -9.32 1.17 21.97
N ILE A 138 -8.47 1.98 21.31
CA ILE A 138 -7.24 1.45 20.70
C ILE A 138 -6.22 1.04 21.76
N ASP A 139 -6.15 1.72 22.91
CA ASP A 139 -5.32 1.30 24.03
C ASP A 139 -5.87 0.00 24.65
N THR A 140 -7.08 0.03 25.21
CA THR A 140 -7.64 -1.09 25.98
C THR A 140 -7.89 -2.36 25.16
N ARG A 141 -8.16 -2.25 23.85
CA ARG A 141 -8.50 -3.39 22.98
C ARG A 141 -7.46 -3.69 21.90
N LEU A 142 -6.58 -2.77 21.50
CA LEU A 142 -5.54 -3.01 20.48
C LEU A 142 -4.09 -2.79 20.97
N GLY A 143 -3.90 -2.33 22.20
CA GLY A 143 -2.58 -2.15 22.83
C GLY A 143 -1.75 -3.44 22.81
N GLY A 144 -0.49 -3.33 22.37
CA GLY A 144 0.42 -4.47 22.22
C GLY A 144 0.04 -5.47 21.11
N VAL A 145 -0.92 -5.12 20.24
CA VAL A 145 -1.38 -5.94 19.10
C VAL A 145 -1.19 -5.20 17.77
N VAL A 146 -1.51 -3.90 17.74
CA VAL A 146 -1.13 -2.96 16.69
C VAL A 146 -0.21 -1.90 17.30
N ASN A 147 0.64 -1.27 16.49
CA ASN A 147 1.61 -0.26 16.95
C ASN A 147 1.55 1.07 16.17
N GLY A 148 0.66 1.15 15.18
CA GLY A 148 0.37 2.37 14.44
C GLY A 148 -1.12 2.54 14.17
N VAL A 149 -1.55 3.78 14.05
CA VAL A 149 -2.94 4.17 13.85
C VAL A 149 -3.03 5.21 12.75
N HIS A 150 -3.76 4.89 11.69
CA HIS A 150 -4.15 5.84 10.66
C HIS A 150 -5.50 6.42 11.02
N VAL A 151 -5.46 7.61 11.61
CA VAL A 151 -6.65 8.46 11.76
C VAL A 151 -6.86 9.15 10.40
N LEU A 152 -7.96 8.78 9.75
CA LEU A 152 -8.44 9.38 8.50
C LEU A 152 -8.74 10.87 8.68
N PRO A 153 -8.84 11.69 7.61
CA PRO A 153 -8.58 13.13 7.69
C PRO A 153 -9.43 13.81 8.76
N PHE A 154 -8.75 14.21 9.84
CA PHE A 154 -9.37 14.76 11.05
C PHE A 154 -9.37 16.29 11.06
N PHE A 155 -9.14 16.91 9.90
CA PHE A 155 -9.17 18.36 9.68
C PHE A 155 -10.61 18.81 9.38
N PRO A 156 -11.02 20.05 9.71
CA PRO A 156 -12.33 20.58 9.33
C PRO A 156 -12.53 20.51 7.79
N TYR A 157 -13.66 19.96 7.36
CA TYR A 157 -13.94 19.63 5.94
C TYR A 157 -15.38 19.96 5.54
N THR A 158 -15.68 19.89 4.23
CA THR A 158 -17.04 20.13 3.70
C THR A 158 -17.68 18.94 2.95
N SER A 159 -16.89 18.03 2.40
CA SER A 159 -17.38 16.85 1.68
C SER A 159 -16.37 15.67 1.64
N ASP A 160 -16.80 14.54 1.06
CA ASP A 160 -16.11 13.24 0.93
C ASP A 160 -15.50 12.67 2.23
N ASP A 161 -16.10 12.98 3.39
CA ASP A 161 -15.65 12.56 4.74
C ASP A 161 -14.18 12.87 5.03
N GLY A 162 -13.83 14.16 5.03
CA GLY A 162 -12.51 14.66 5.42
C GLY A 162 -11.61 15.07 4.25
N PHE A 163 -11.87 14.58 3.04
CA PHE A 163 -10.97 14.83 1.90
C PHE A 163 -11.18 16.20 1.23
N ALA A 164 -12.32 16.88 1.39
CA ALA A 164 -12.43 18.30 1.06
C ALA A 164 -12.00 19.18 2.26
N VAL A 165 -10.70 19.24 2.53
CA VAL A 165 -10.12 19.96 3.68
C VAL A 165 -10.27 21.49 3.56
N THR A 166 -10.67 22.16 4.65
CA THR A 166 -10.80 23.63 4.73
C THR A 166 -9.64 24.32 5.45
N ASP A 167 -8.99 23.65 6.42
CA ASP A 167 -7.90 24.18 7.25
C ASP A 167 -7.04 23.04 7.84
N TYR A 168 -5.82 22.85 7.30
CA TYR A 168 -4.89 21.80 7.75
C TYR A 168 -4.23 22.06 9.12
N TYR A 169 -4.37 23.27 9.67
CA TYR A 169 -3.75 23.67 10.93
C TYR A 169 -4.66 23.44 12.15
N LYS A 170 -5.88 22.92 11.94
CA LYS A 170 -6.85 22.59 13.00
C LYS A 170 -7.28 21.13 12.92
N VAL A 171 -7.68 20.58 14.07
CA VAL A 171 -8.52 19.38 14.13
C VAL A 171 -10.00 19.82 14.00
N ASP A 172 -10.85 18.96 13.44
CA ASP A 172 -12.30 19.16 13.40
C ASP A 172 -12.86 19.20 14.85
N PRO A 173 -13.51 20.29 15.28
CA PRO A 173 -14.04 20.41 16.63
C PRO A 173 -15.16 19.40 16.96
N ALA A 174 -15.75 18.73 15.96
CA ALA A 174 -16.65 17.59 16.18
C ALA A 174 -15.91 16.28 16.53
N LEU A 175 -14.58 16.25 16.40
CA LEU A 175 -13.69 15.14 16.79
C LEU A 175 -12.90 15.48 18.05
N GLY A 176 -12.36 16.70 18.13
CA GLY A 176 -11.52 17.17 19.24
C GLY A 176 -10.55 18.29 18.84
N ASP A 177 -9.36 18.26 19.42
CA ASP A 177 -8.27 19.23 19.25
C ASP A 177 -6.89 18.57 19.11
N TRP A 178 -5.84 19.36 18.88
CA TRP A 178 -4.47 18.84 18.69
C TRP A 178 -3.93 18.08 19.92
N PRO A 179 -4.12 18.52 21.17
CA PRO A 179 -3.84 17.69 22.37
C PRO A 179 -4.43 16.28 22.33
N ASP A 180 -5.63 16.07 21.76
CA ASP A 180 -6.19 14.72 21.62
C ASP A 180 -5.41 13.86 20.62
N ILE A 181 -5.07 14.43 19.46
CA ILE A 181 -4.23 13.79 18.45
C ILE A 181 -2.81 13.52 18.98
N GLN A 182 -2.26 14.43 19.79
CA GLN A 182 -0.94 14.27 20.43
C GLN A 182 -0.92 13.12 21.44
N ARG A 183 -2.01 12.88 22.19
CA ARG A 183 -2.12 11.71 23.09
C ARG A 183 -2.09 10.41 22.30
N ILE A 184 -2.83 10.33 21.19
CA ILE A 184 -2.78 9.18 20.27
C ILE A 184 -1.36 8.98 19.71
N ALA A 185 -0.66 10.07 19.37
CA ALA A 185 0.72 10.04 18.85
C ALA A 185 1.81 9.76 19.90
N ALA A 186 1.48 9.73 21.20
CA ALA A 186 2.40 9.38 22.27
C ALA A 186 2.54 7.85 22.39
N GLU A 187 1.41 7.13 22.36
CA GLU A 187 1.37 5.68 22.53
C GLU A 187 1.49 4.91 21.20
N PHE A 188 0.99 5.49 20.09
CA PHE A 188 0.96 4.82 18.78
C PHE A 188 1.76 5.59 17.72
N THR A 189 2.26 4.86 16.72
CA THR A 189 2.85 5.45 15.51
C THR A 189 1.75 6.11 14.69
N LEU A 190 1.46 7.38 14.98
CA LEU A 190 0.39 8.12 14.30
C LEU A 190 0.69 8.29 12.81
N MET A 191 -0.33 7.94 12.03
CA MET A 191 -0.41 8.13 10.61
C MET A 191 -1.54 9.13 10.28
N SER A 192 -1.22 10.14 9.47
CA SER A 192 -2.17 11.18 9.02
C SER A 192 -2.18 11.27 7.51
N ASP A 193 -3.33 11.67 7.00
CA ASP A 193 -3.46 12.13 5.62
C ASP A 193 -2.81 13.50 5.41
N MET A 194 -2.21 13.65 4.23
CA MET A 194 -1.75 14.89 3.64
C MET A 194 -2.48 15.03 2.31
N VAL A 195 -3.65 15.68 2.35
CA VAL A 195 -4.49 15.92 1.17
C VAL A 195 -3.88 17.08 0.37
N LEU A 196 -2.78 16.80 -0.33
CA LEU A 196 -1.96 17.84 -0.98
C LEU A 196 -2.43 18.25 -2.38
N ASN A 197 -3.33 17.49 -3.03
CA ASN A 197 -3.71 17.80 -4.40
C ASN A 197 -4.75 18.92 -4.51
N HIS A 198 -5.69 18.99 -3.58
CA HIS A 198 -6.91 19.80 -3.66
C HIS A 198 -7.37 20.28 -2.27
N VAL A 199 -8.17 21.35 -2.22
CA VAL A 199 -8.82 21.87 -1.00
C VAL A 199 -10.32 22.10 -1.23
N SER A 200 -11.06 22.28 -0.13
CA SER A 200 -12.47 22.68 -0.13
C SER A 200 -12.71 23.98 -0.91
N SER A 201 -13.75 23.99 -1.74
CA SER A 201 -14.30 25.20 -2.38
C SER A 201 -14.85 26.22 -1.38
N GLN A 202 -15.06 25.81 -0.13
CA GLN A 202 -15.54 26.63 0.98
C GLN A 202 -14.41 26.95 1.98
N GLY A 203 -13.19 26.44 1.74
CA GLY A 203 -12.02 26.67 2.58
C GLY A 203 -11.49 28.11 2.56
N VAL A 204 -10.60 28.41 3.52
CA VAL A 204 -10.03 29.77 3.68
C VAL A 204 -9.28 30.21 2.42
N TRP A 205 -8.50 29.29 1.82
CA TRP A 205 -7.68 29.57 0.64
C TRP A 205 -8.51 29.91 -0.60
N PHE A 206 -9.58 29.15 -0.89
CA PHE A 206 -10.41 29.40 -2.07
C PHE A 206 -11.25 30.67 -1.92
N ASN A 207 -11.73 30.96 -0.72
CA ASN A 207 -12.39 32.25 -0.43
C ASN A 207 -11.42 33.44 -0.60
N ALA A 208 -10.14 33.29 -0.25
CA ALA A 208 -9.13 34.30 -0.50
C ALA A 208 -8.78 34.46 -1.99
N TYR A 209 -8.66 33.36 -2.73
CA TYR A 209 -8.51 33.34 -4.20
C TYR A 209 -9.66 34.08 -4.91
N ARG A 210 -10.91 33.77 -4.57
CA ARG A 210 -12.09 34.46 -5.12
C ARG A 210 -12.11 35.96 -4.82
N GLN A 211 -11.45 36.39 -3.73
CA GLN A 211 -11.29 37.79 -3.36
C GLN A 211 -10.03 38.45 -3.94
N GLY A 212 -9.25 37.74 -4.78
CA GLY A 212 -8.00 38.25 -5.37
C GLY A 212 -6.92 38.56 -4.34
N LYS A 213 -6.89 37.83 -3.20
CA LYS A 213 -5.95 38.09 -2.09
C LYS A 213 -4.67 37.27 -2.21
N PRO A 214 -3.49 37.90 -2.36
CA PRO A 214 -2.21 37.18 -2.36
C PRO A 214 -1.93 36.49 -1.01
N PRO A 215 -1.22 35.35 -0.99
CA PRO A 215 -0.69 34.61 -2.15
C PRO A 215 -1.71 33.66 -2.80
N TYR A 216 -2.92 33.55 -2.24
CA TYR A 216 -3.94 32.58 -2.65
C TYR A 216 -4.54 32.89 -4.03
N ASP A 217 -4.44 34.15 -4.48
CA ASP A 217 -4.72 34.61 -5.84
C ASP A 217 -4.10 33.73 -6.95
N ARG A 218 -3.01 33.00 -6.64
CA ARG A 218 -2.28 32.12 -7.57
C ARG A 218 -2.09 30.69 -7.04
N PHE A 219 -2.93 30.22 -6.11
CA PHE A 219 -2.80 28.88 -5.52
C PHE A 219 -3.54 27.77 -6.28
N PHE A 220 -4.47 28.13 -7.18
CA PHE A 220 -5.43 27.21 -7.79
C PHE A 220 -5.16 27.00 -9.28
N LYS A 221 -5.40 25.77 -9.76
CA LYS A 221 -5.18 25.45 -11.18
C LYS A 221 -6.34 25.99 -12.02
N GLU A 222 -6.06 27.01 -12.82
CA GLU A 222 -6.94 27.46 -13.89
C GLU A 222 -6.66 26.71 -15.21
N ALA A 223 -7.68 26.61 -16.07
CA ALA A 223 -7.54 26.22 -17.47
C ALA A 223 -8.68 26.86 -18.30
N SER A 224 -8.50 27.00 -19.62
CA SER A 224 -9.53 27.52 -20.51
C SER A 224 -10.54 26.43 -20.88
N PRO A 225 -11.85 26.75 -21.01
CA PRO A 225 -12.82 25.86 -21.66
C PRO A 225 -12.50 25.51 -23.12
N GLY A 226 -11.55 26.22 -23.74
CA GLY A 226 -11.02 25.93 -25.08
C GLY A 226 -9.71 25.14 -25.10
N ASP A 227 -9.15 24.75 -23.95
CA ASP A 227 -7.94 23.93 -23.89
C ASP A 227 -8.25 22.46 -24.25
N ASP A 228 -7.31 21.76 -24.89
CA ASP A 228 -7.44 20.31 -25.08
C ASP A 228 -7.17 19.56 -23.75
N LEU A 229 -8.26 19.22 -23.08
CA LEU A 229 -8.26 18.40 -21.86
C LEU A 229 -8.72 16.96 -22.13
N SER A 230 -8.80 16.53 -23.40
CA SER A 230 -9.31 15.20 -23.78
C SER A 230 -8.44 14.04 -23.28
N ALA A 231 -7.13 14.28 -23.11
CA ALA A 231 -6.18 13.30 -22.60
C ALA A 231 -6.23 13.09 -21.08
N VAL A 232 -6.89 13.97 -20.32
CA VAL A 232 -6.83 13.98 -18.84
C VAL A 232 -7.50 12.75 -18.23
N VAL A 233 -6.78 12.03 -17.37
CA VAL A 233 -7.29 10.85 -16.67
C VAL A 233 -8.20 11.28 -15.52
N ARG A 234 -9.51 11.05 -15.66
CA ARG A 234 -10.53 11.51 -14.70
C ARG A 234 -11.05 10.37 -13.81
N PRO A 235 -10.98 10.49 -12.47
CA PRO A 235 -11.59 9.53 -11.54
C PRO A 235 -13.12 9.60 -11.46
N ARG A 236 -13.73 10.74 -11.80
CA ARG A 236 -15.17 11.04 -11.67
C ARG A 236 -15.75 11.62 -12.96
N THR A 237 -17.08 11.54 -13.10
CA THR A 237 -17.83 11.95 -14.29
C THR A 237 -18.18 13.45 -14.32
N THR A 238 -18.21 14.11 -13.15
CA THR A 238 -18.44 15.55 -12.97
C THR A 238 -17.47 16.41 -13.79
N PRO A 239 -17.92 17.47 -14.48
CA PRO A 239 -17.08 18.29 -15.38
C PRO A 239 -15.75 18.74 -14.76
N LEU A 240 -14.66 18.59 -15.50
CA LEU A 240 -13.29 18.81 -15.01
C LEU A 240 -13.01 20.28 -14.64
N LEU A 241 -13.67 21.23 -15.30
CA LEU A 241 -13.58 22.65 -15.00
C LEU A 241 -14.89 23.13 -14.38
N GLN A 242 -14.79 23.97 -13.35
CA GLN A 242 -15.92 24.68 -12.75
C GLN A 242 -15.76 26.19 -12.97
N ALA A 243 -16.79 26.83 -13.49
CA ALA A 243 -16.86 28.28 -13.61
C ALA A 243 -17.11 28.92 -12.24
N VAL A 244 -16.34 29.95 -11.88
CA VAL A 244 -16.43 30.65 -10.59
C VAL A 244 -16.23 32.15 -10.74
N ASP A 245 -17.06 32.93 -10.05
CA ASP A 245 -16.89 34.38 -9.95
C ASP A 245 -15.81 34.75 -8.95
N THR A 246 -14.88 35.60 -9.39
CA THR A 246 -13.78 36.16 -8.59
C THR A 246 -13.68 37.68 -8.78
N ALA A 247 -13.01 38.37 -7.87
CA ALA A 247 -12.62 39.77 -8.03
C ALA A 247 -11.69 40.02 -9.24
N MET A 248 -11.11 38.96 -9.81
CA MET A 248 -10.24 38.96 -11.00
C MET A 248 -11.01 38.58 -12.29
N GLY A 249 -12.34 38.70 -12.27
CA GLY A 249 -13.26 38.27 -13.33
C GLY A 249 -13.71 36.81 -13.17
N PRO A 250 -14.58 36.30 -14.08
CA PRO A 250 -14.95 34.89 -14.12
C PRO A 250 -13.73 34.00 -14.43
N ARG A 251 -13.57 32.92 -13.68
CA ARG A 251 -12.46 31.95 -13.83
C ARG A 251 -12.98 30.53 -13.98
N HIS A 252 -12.16 29.65 -14.55
CA HIS A 252 -12.46 28.23 -14.73
C HIS A 252 -11.40 27.41 -13.98
N VAL A 253 -11.79 26.84 -12.85
CA VAL A 253 -10.88 26.13 -11.94
C VAL A 253 -10.98 24.63 -12.10
N TRP A 254 -9.84 23.97 -12.02
CA TRP A 254 -9.67 22.53 -12.20
C TRP A 254 -10.19 21.76 -10.98
N CYS A 255 -11.00 20.74 -11.24
CA CYS A 255 -11.71 19.93 -10.26
C CYS A 255 -11.57 18.45 -10.64
N THR A 256 -10.47 17.80 -10.26
CA THR A 256 -10.18 16.40 -10.63
C THR A 256 -11.19 15.42 -10.01
N PHE A 257 -11.73 15.75 -8.84
CA PHE A 257 -12.62 14.87 -8.06
C PHE A 257 -14.06 15.39 -8.01
N SER A 258 -14.29 16.57 -7.44
CA SER A 258 -15.64 17.18 -7.37
C SER A 258 -15.54 18.69 -7.39
N HIS A 259 -16.65 19.38 -7.62
CA HIS A 259 -16.69 20.86 -7.60
C HIS A 259 -16.53 21.47 -6.20
N ASP A 260 -16.47 20.65 -5.15
CA ASP A 260 -16.05 21.07 -3.81
C ASP A 260 -14.56 20.78 -3.53
N GLN A 261 -13.86 20.06 -4.41
CA GLN A 261 -12.44 19.69 -4.29
C GLN A 261 -11.65 20.39 -5.41
N ILE A 262 -11.25 21.63 -5.17
CA ILE A 262 -10.54 22.45 -6.16
C ILE A 262 -9.04 22.14 -6.14
N ASP A 263 -8.47 21.81 -7.29
CA ASP A 263 -7.07 21.43 -7.43
C ASP A 263 -6.10 22.62 -7.23
N LEU A 264 -5.07 22.39 -6.42
CA LEU A 264 -3.96 23.32 -6.24
C LEU A 264 -3.00 23.27 -7.44
N ASP A 265 -2.41 24.41 -7.81
CA ASP A 265 -1.43 24.48 -8.90
C ASP A 265 0.02 24.42 -8.39
N PHE A 266 0.62 23.23 -8.47
CA PHE A 266 2.02 23.04 -8.13
C PHE A 266 3.00 23.71 -9.10
N HIS A 267 2.56 24.30 -10.21
CA HIS A 267 3.42 25.18 -11.02
C HIS A 267 3.85 26.44 -10.25
N ASN A 268 3.10 26.86 -9.22
CA ASN A 268 3.50 27.91 -8.30
C ASN A 268 4.38 27.33 -7.16
N PRO A 269 5.65 27.76 -7.00
CA PRO A 269 6.51 27.27 -5.93
C PRO A 269 5.98 27.53 -4.51
N GLU A 270 5.18 28.58 -4.28
CA GLU A 270 4.61 28.85 -2.95
C GLU A 270 3.57 27.80 -2.51
N VAL A 271 2.91 27.13 -3.45
CA VAL A 271 2.01 25.99 -3.14
C VAL A 271 2.83 24.83 -2.57
N LEU A 272 3.95 24.49 -3.19
CA LEU A 272 4.86 23.48 -2.66
C LEU A 272 5.44 23.89 -1.30
N LEU A 273 5.82 25.16 -1.13
CA LEU A 273 6.33 25.67 0.15
C LEU A 273 5.27 25.61 1.26
N GLU A 274 4.02 25.95 0.99
CA GLU A 274 2.94 25.86 1.99
C GLU A 274 2.64 24.41 2.39
N ILE A 275 2.55 23.48 1.42
CA ILE A 275 2.41 22.04 1.70
C ILE A 275 3.60 21.53 2.54
N ILE A 276 4.82 22.05 2.34
CA ILE A 276 6.00 21.70 3.15
C ILE A 276 5.91 22.28 4.58
N ARG A 277 5.34 23.48 4.78
CA ARG A 277 5.05 24.06 6.10
C ARG A 277 4.03 23.21 6.85
N ILE A 278 2.93 22.81 6.19
CA ILE A 278 1.90 21.93 6.75
C ILE A 278 2.49 20.56 7.11
N LEU A 279 3.30 19.97 6.22
CA LEU A 279 4.00 18.70 6.46
C LEU A 279 4.88 18.76 7.72
N ARG A 280 5.67 19.83 7.89
CA ARG A 280 6.48 20.04 9.10
C ARG A 280 5.62 20.23 10.34
N PHE A 281 4.52 20.97 10.23
CA PHE A 281 3.56 21.16 11.33
C PHE A 281 2.96 19.83 11.78
N HIS A 282 2.49 18.96 10.88
CA HIS A 282 1.96 17.64 11.27
C HIS A 282 3.03 16.74 11.92
N ILE A 283 4.29 16.80 11.48
CA ILE A 283 5.39 16.06 12.14
C ILE A 283 5.69 16.66 13.53
N ASP A 284 5.57 17.98 13.73
CA ASP A 284 5.64 18.63 15.04
C ASP A 284 4.50 18.18 15.97
N GLN A 285 3.29 17.98 15.45
CA GLN A 285 2.13 17.45 16.18
C GLN A 285 2.20 15.94 16.47
N GLY A 286 3.32 15.27 16.15
CA GLY A 286 3.57 13.88 16.50
C GLY A 286 3.44 12.88 15.35
N VAL A 287 2.93 13.26 14.18
CA VAL A 287 2.74 12.34 13.03
C VAL A 287 4.07 11.75 12.56
N ARG A 288 4.10 10.44 12.30
CA ARG A 288 5.30 9.71 11.84
C ARG A 288 5.14 9.03 10.49
N ILE A 289 3.90 8.75 10.07
CA ILE A 289 3.61 8.24 8.72
C ILE A 289 2.69 9.23 8.02
N ILE A 290 3.08 9.67 6.83
CA ILE A 290 2.31 10.62 6.02
C ILE A 290 1.72 9.86 4.83
N ARG A 291 0.39 9.80 4.73
CA ARG A 291 -0.31 9.35 3.52
C ARG A 291 -0.43 10.52 2.55
N LEU A 292 0.31 10.46 1.45
CA LEU A 292 0.23 11.41 0.35
C LEU A 292 -0.99 11.04 -0.50
N ASP A 293 -2.12 11.69 -0.22
CA ASP A 293 -3.43 11.43 -0.86
C ASP A 293 -3.50 12.07 -2.26
N ALA A 294 -4.13 11.38 -3.21
CA ALA A 294 -4.28 11.83 -4.60
C ALA A 294 -2.96 12.29 -5.26
N VAL A 295 -1.80 11.85 -4.73
CA VAL A 295 -0.48 12.42 -5.02
C VAL A 295 -0.10 12.32 -6.50
N ALA A 296 -0.66 11.33 -7.21
CA ALA A 296 -0.44 11.15 -8.64
C ALA A 296 -0.86 12.36 -9.49
N PHE A 297 -1.82 13.17 -9.03
CA PHE A 297 -2.44 14.28 -9.76
C PHE A 297 -1.81 15.66 -9.49
N VAL A 298 -0.82 15.79 -8.60
CA VAL A 298 -0.37 17.13 -8.13
C VAL A 298 0.06 18.06 -9.27
N TRP A 299 0.63 17.54 -10.35
CA TRP A 299 0.99 18.29 -11.56
C TRP A 299 -0.03 18.11 -12.70
N LYS A 300 -0.50 19.22 -13.27
CA LYS A 300 -1.56 19.26 -14.32
C LYS A 300 -1.10 20.00 -15.57
N GLU A 301 -1.13 19.33 -16.72
CA GLU A 301 -0.63 19.82 -18.01
C GLU A 301 -1.64 19.46 -19.11
N ALA A 302 -2.16 20.47 -19.82
CA ALA A 302 -3.12 20.29 -20.92
C ALA A 302 -2.50 19.49 -22.08
N GLY A 303 -3.32 18.74 -22.82
CA GLY A 303 -2.85 17.75 -23.80
C GLY A 303 -2.15 16.52 -23.21
N SER A 304 -2.09 16.40 -21.87
CA SER A 304 -1.45 15.26 -21.18
C SER A 304 -2.44 14.50 -20.27
N PRO A 305 -2.09 13.29 -19.81
CA PRO A 305 -2.83 12.55 -18.79
C PRO A 305 -3.07 13.30 -17.47
N SER A 306 -2.25 14.32 -17.14
CA SER A 306 -2.26 15.04 -15.84
C SER A 306 -2.24 14.11 -14.61
N ILE A 307 -1.54 12.99 -14.74
CA ILE A 307 -1.34 11.99 -13.70
C ILE A 307 0.05 11.34 -13.90
N HIS A 308 0.75 10.98 -12.83
CA HIS A 308 2.08 10.33 -12.86
C HIS A 308 3.19 11.11 -13.59
N LEU A 309 3.04 12.42 -13.78
CA LEU A 309 4.00 13.23 -14.54
C LEU A 309 5.38 13.30 -13.84
N PRO A 310 6.49 13.51 -14.58
CA PRO A 310 7.85 13.51 -14.00
C PRO A 310 8.05 14.49 -12.84
N GLN A 311 7.32 15.61 -12.83
CA GLN A 311 7.31 16.62 -11.78
C GLN A 311 6.63 16.10 -10.49
N THR A 312 5.53 15.34 -10.61
CA THR A 312 4.91 14.63 -9.48
C THR A 312 5.92 13.70 -8.78
N HIS A 313 6.63 12.87 -9.55
CA HIS A 313 7.68 12.02 -9.01
C HIS A 313 8.81 12.83 -8.36
N ALA A 314 9.23 13.96 -8.95
CA ALA A 314 10.25 14.83 -8.36
C ALA A 314 9.80 15.51 -7.04
N ILE A 315 8.52 15.85 -6.90
CA ILE A 315 7.93 16.37 -5.65
C ILE A 315 7.96 15.28 -4.56
N VAL A 316 7.61 14.04 -4.88
CA VAL A 316 7.71 12.90 -3.92
C VAL A 316 9.18 12.65 -3.52
N LYS A 317 10.14 12.73 -4.46
CA LYS A 317 11.58 12.67 -4.15
C LYS A 317 12.01 13.79 -3.21
N LEU A 318 11.48 15.01 -3.40
CA LEU A 318 11.82 16.17 -2.58
C LEU A 318 11.33 15.95 -1.14
N MET A 319 10.09 15.50 -0.97
CA MET A 319 9.54 15.12 0.34
C MET A 319 10.32 13.97 0.99
N ARG A 320 10.77 12.97 0.20
CA ARG A 320 11.65 11.90 0.70
C ARG A 320 13.00 12.43 1.19
N VAL A 321 13.62 13.35 0.45
CA VAL A 321 14.87 14.00 0.87
C VAL A 321 14.68 14.77 2.18
N LEU A 322 13.56 15.46 2.37
CA LEU A 322 13.22 16.10 3.65
C LEU A 322 13.09 15.07 4.79
N ALA A 323 12.33 14.00 4.57
CA ALA A 323 12.12 12.92 5.54
C ALA A 323 13.43 12.16 5.90
N ASP A 324 14.32 11.91 4.94
CA ASP A 324 15.62 11.27 5.18
C ASP A 324 16.56 12.14 6.05
N PHE A 325 16.43 13.48 5.97
CA PHE A 325 17.24 14.45 6.73
C PHE A 325 16.57 14.95 8.03
N ALA A 326 15.28 14.70 8.25
CA ALA A 326 14.56 15.00 9.50
C ALA A 326 15.19 14.28 10.71
N THR A 327 15.13 14.81 11.93
CA THR A 327 15.63 14.08 13.12
C THR A 327 14.73 12.91 13.51
N GLU A 328 13.44 13.06 13.26
CA GLU A 328 12.32 12.17 13.45
C GLU A 328 12.30 11.05 12.41
N LYS A 329 11.86 9.84 12.77
CA LYS A 329 11.56 8.80 11.77
C LYS A 329 10.26 9.19 11.06
N VAL A 330 10.37 9.70 9.83
CA VAL A 330 9.22 10.06 8.98
C VAL A 330 9.14 9.08 7.82
N ILE A 331 7.98 8.43 7.68
CA ILE A 331 7.65 7.47 6.63
C ILE A 331 6.65 8.15 5.68
N LEU A 332 6.78 7.88 4.38
CA LEU A 332 5.88 8.38 3.34
C LEU A 332 5.18 7.19 2.67
N LEU A 333 3.85 7.16 2.74
CA LEU A 333 3.01 6.24 1.98
C LEU A 333 2.32 7.01 0.85
N THR A 334 2.57 6.65 -0.41
CA THR A 334 1.81 7.20 -1.53
C THR A 334 0.52 6.41 -1.73
N GLU A 335 -0.62 7.09 -1.82
CA GLU A 335 -1.84 6.49 -2.32
C GLU A 335 -1.91 6.62 -3.84
N THR A 336 -2.00 5.48 -4.52
CA THR A 336 -2.23 5.39 -5.97
C THR A 336 -3.07 4.15 -6.34
N ASN A 337 -4.38 4.33 -6.44
CA ASN A 337 -5.37 3.34 -6.87
C ASN A 337 -5.30 3.03 -8.39
N VAL A 338 -4.16 2.47 -8.83
CA VAL A 338 -3.75 2.32 -10.23
C VAL A 338 -3.08 0.95 -10.52
N PRO A 339 -2.90 0.54 -11.79
CA PRO A 339 -2.21 -0.69 -12.16
C PRO A 339 -0.79 -0.82 -11.60
N LYS A 340 -0.35 -2.07 -11.43
CA LYS A 340 0.89 -2.46 -10.73
C LYS A 340 2.13 -1.63 -11.10
N ALA A 341 2.36 -1.33 -12.38
CA ALA A 341 3.58 -0.65 -12.83
C ALA A 341 3.65 0.82 -12.38
N GLU A 342 2.52 1.53 -12.39
CA GLU A 342 2.38 2.94 -12.00
C GLU A 342 2.40 3.10 -10.46
N ASN A 343 1.93 2.09 -9.73
CA ASN A 343 2.04 2.05 -8.27
C ASN A 343 3.50 1.77 -7.82
N LEU A 344 4.16 0.77 -8.44
CA LEU A 344 5.55 0.41 -8.11
C LEU A 344 6.58 1.51 -8.47
N SER A 345 6.28 2.43 -9.39
CA SER A 345 7.21 3.51 -9.74
C SER A 345 7.46 4.47 -8.58
N TYR A 346 6.52 4.59 -7.62
CA TYR A 346 6.67 5.44 -6.43
C TYR A 346 7.64 4.91 -5.37
N PHE A 347 8.23 3.73 -5.53
CA PHE A 347 9.47 3.40 -4.80
C PHE A 347 10.71 4.11 -5.38
N GLY A 348 10.62 4.62 -6.62
CA GLY A 348 11.71 5.22 -7.36
C GLY A 348 12.91 4.29 -7.46
N ARG A 349 14.08 4.78 -7.04
CA ARG A 349 15.33 4.01 -6.86
C ARG A 349 15.63 3.74 -5.37
N ARG A 350 14.57 3.69 -4.54
CA ARG A 350 14.54 3.89 -3.06
C ARG A 350 14.74 5.36 -2.65
N ASP A 351 14.32 6.28 -3.52
CA ASP A 351 14.44 7.74 -3.35
C ASP A 351 13.10 8.48 -3.38
N GLU A 352 11.98 7.74 -3.38
CA GLU A 352 10.61 8.27 -3.32
C GLU A 352 9.88 7.76 -2.07
N ALA A 353 8.70 7.13 -2.20
CA ALA A 353 7.93 6.62 -1.08
C ALA A 353 8.70 5.60 -0.25
N HIS A 354 8.40 5.57 1.05
CA HIS A 354 8.80 4.47 1.92
C HIS A 354 7.85 3.29 1.77
N MET A 355 6.56 3.55 1.52
CA MET A 355 5.53 2.53 1.39
C MET A 355 4.61 2.81 0.21
N VAL A 356 4.00 1.76 -0.35
CA VAL A 356 2.94 1.87 -1.36
C VAL A 356 1.79 0.89 -1.05
N TYR A 357 0.54 1.30 -1.30
CA TYR A 357 -0.66 0.47 -1.09
C TYR A 357 -0.73 -0.69 -2.09
N GLN A 358 -1.07 -1.91 -1.64
CA GLN A 358 -1.40 -3.02 -2.55
C GLN A 358 -2.88 -3.00 -2.99
N PHE A 359 -3.30 -1.98 -3.75
CA PHE A 359 -4.68 -1.84 -4.23
C PHE A 359 -5.28 -3.05 -5.00
N PRO A 360 -4.52 -3.88 -5.73
CA PRO A 360 -5.06 -5.12 -6.30
C PRO A 360 -5.36 -6.22 -5.27
N LEU A 361 -4.81 -6.14 -4.05
CA LEU A 361 -4.95 -7.21 -3.04
C LEU A 361 -6.39 -7.37 -2.51
N PRO A 362 -7.11 -6.31 -2.08
CA PRO A 362 -8.51 -6.40 -1.66
C PRO A 362 -9.46 -7.17 -2.61
N PRO A 363 -9.56 -6.83 -3.92
CA PRO A 363 -10.43 -7.56 -4.85
C PRO A 363 -9.89 -8.95 -5.21
N LEU A 364 -8.57 -9.19 -5.23
CA LEU A 364 -8.02 -10.51 -5.55
C LEU A 364 -8.16 -11.51 -4.39
N VAL A 365 -8.07 -11.06 -3.14
CA VAL A 365 -8.36 -11.88 -1.95
C VAL A 365 -9.87 -12.17 -1.87
N LEU A 366 -10.72 -11.18 -2.17
CA LEU A 366 -12.17 -11.38 -2.25
C LEU A 366 -12.51 -12.42 -3.33
N HIS A 367 -12.01 -12.22 -4.55
CA HIS A 367 -12.20 -13.15 -5.67
C HIS A 367 -11.79 -14.59 -5.30
N ALA A 368 -10.62 -14.78 -4.68
CA ALA A 368 -10.14 -16.10 -4.32
C ALA A 368 -11.05 -16.84 -3.31
N LEU A 369 -11.61 -16.12 -2.33
CA LEU A 369 -12.48 -16.68 -1.29
C LEU A 369 -13.95 -16.87 -1.74
N LEU A 370 -14.42 -16.03 -2.68
CA LEU A 370 -15.73 -16.19 -3.31
C LEU A 370 -15.73 -17.33 -4.33
N SER A 371 -14.64 -17.50 -5.09
CA SER A 371 -14.52 -18.55 -6.13
C SER A 371 -14.02 -19.89 -5.59
N GLY A 372 -13.34 -19.91 -4.44
CA GLY A 372 -12.60 -21.08 -3.97
C GLY A 372 -11.31 -21.36 -4.75
N ASN A 373 -10.83 -20.42 -5.57
CA ASN A 373 -9.69 -20.61 -6.47
C ASN A 373 -8.65 -19.48 -6.36
N VAL A 374 -7.39 -19.83 -6.09
CA VAL A 374 -6.29 -18.87 -5.88
C VAL A 374 -5.53 -18.50 -7.16
N THR A 375 -5.80 -19.09 -8.32
CA THR A 375 -4.87 -19.02 -9.47
C THR A 375 -4.61 -17.59 -9.95
N VAL A 376 -5.60 -16.69 -9.92
CA VAL A 376 -5.38 -15.28 -10.30
C VAL A 376 -4.54 -14.54 -9.25
N LEU A 377 -4.88 -14.68 -7.96
CA LEU A 377 -4.13 -14.09 -6.84
C LEU A 377 -2.69 -14.62 -6.79
N ARG A 378 -2.49 -15.93 -6.94
CA ARG A 378 -1.19 -16.61 -7.03
C ARG A 378 -0.37 -16.15 -8.23
N ARG A 379 -1.00 -15.98 -9.41
CA ARG A 379 -0.34 -15.41 -10.61
C ARG A 379 0.10 -13.96 -10.36
N TRP A 380 -0.72 -13.16 -9.67
CA TRP A 380 -0.39 -11.77 -9.34
C TRP A 380 0.75 -11.69 -8.31
N LEU A 381 0.68 -12.43 -7.21
CA LEU A 381 1.73 -12.51 -6.18
C LEU A 381 3.07 -12.96 -6.77
N ARG A 382 3.07 -14.00 -7.61
CA ARG A 382 4.28 -14.46 -8.35
C ARG A 382 4.85 -13.41 -9.32
N ALA A 383 4.09 -12.36 -9.65
CA ALA A 383 4.51 -11.27 -10.51
C ALA A 383 4.81 -9.96 -9.75
N MET A 384 4.69 -9.95 -8.42
CA MET A 384 5.17 -8.84 -7.58
C MET A 384 6.67 -9.01 -7.33
N PRO A 385 7.51 -7.98 -7.52
CA PRO A 385 8.90 -8.01 -7.08
C PRO A 385 8.96 -7.89 -5.55
N PRO A 386 10.03 -8.36 -4.89
CA PRO A 386 10.31 -8.01 -3.51
C PRO A 386 10.39 -6.49 -3.32
N ALA A 387 9.98 -6.00 -2.14
CA ALA A 387 10.05 -4.59 -1.81
C ALA A 387 11.52 -4.12 -1.79
N PRO A 388 11.86 -2.99 -2.42
CA PRO A 388 13.23 -2.46 -2.40
C PRO A 388 13.73 -2.21 -0.96
N LEU A 389 15.02 -2.46 -0.70
CA LEU A 389 15.64 -2.21 0.62
C LEU A 389 15.30 -0.79 1.14
N GLY A 390 14.71 -0.70 2.34
CA GLY A 390 14.25 0.58 2.92
C GLY A 390 12.91 1.10 2.38
N CYS A 391 12.18 0.25 1.68
CA CYS A 391 10.78 0.42 1.27
C CYS A 391 9.96 -0.82 1.68
N ALA A 392 8.64 -0.72 1.79
CA ALA A 392 7.74 -1.85 2.10
C ALA A 392 6.40 -1.74 1.35
N TYR A 393 5.71 -2.86 1.19
CA TYR A 393 4.30 -2.86 0.79
C TYR A 393 3.39 -2.56 1.97
N PHE A 394 2.22 -1.96 1.70
CA PHE A 394 1.15 -1.77 2.66
C PHE A 394 -0.05 -2.63 2.25
N ASN A 395 -0.31 -3.67 3.04
CA ASN A 395 -1.20 -4.78 2.70
C ASN A 395 -2.50 -4.67 3.49
N PHE A 396 -3.65 -4.71 2.83
CA PHE A 396 -4.95 -4.48 3.43
C PHE A 396 -6.04 -5.25 2.67
N THR A 397 -7.21 -5.46 3.29
CA THR A 397 -8.41 -5.93 2.57
C THR A 397 -9.51 -4.88 2.47
N ALA A 398 -9.48 -3.83 3.30
CA ALA A 398 -10.55 -2.84 3.40
C ALA A 398 -9.99 -1.47 3.79
N SER A 399 -10.67 -0.42 3.37
CA SER A 399 -10.40 0.97 3.73
C SER A 399 -11.72 1.72 3.93
N HIS A 400 -11.65 3.05 4.03
CA HIS A 400 -12.81 3.93 4.05
C HIS A 400 -13.53 4.04 2.69
N ASP A 401 -12.86 3.67 1.61
CA ASP A 401 -13.49 3.47 0.31
C ASP A 401 -14.06 2.05 0.22
N GLY A 402 -14.92 1.80 -0.75
CA GLY A 402 -15.23 0.43 -1.13
C GLY A 402 -14.04 -0.27 -1.79
N ILE A 403 -14.24 -1.53 -2.16
CA ILE A 403 -13.22 -2.35 -2.83
C ILE A 403 -13.05 -1.84 -4.26
N GLY A 404 -11.95 -1.14 -4.53
CA GLY A 404 -11.64 -0.57 -5.84
C GLY A 404 -11.51 -1.64 -6.93
N MET A 405 -12.17 -1.43 -8.07
CA MET A 405 -12.22 -2.39 -9.19
C MET A 405 -11.20 -2.09 -10.29
N ARG A 406 -10.79 -0.82 -10.46
CA ARG A 406 -9.72 -0.42 -11.39
C ARG A 406 -8.41 -1.24 -11.25
N PRO A 407 -7.91 -1.56 -10.04
CA PRO A 407 -6.64 -2.29 -9.86
C PRO A 407 -6.60 -3.70 -10.45
N VAL A 408 -7.75 -4.30 -10.76
CA VAL A 408 -7.87 -5.66 -11.34
C VAL A 408 -8.25 -5.67 -12.83
N GLU A 409 -8.35 -4.50 -13.46
CA GLU A 409 -8.51 -4.39 -14.91
C GLU A 409 -7.30 -5.03 -15.63
N GLY A 410 -7.56 -5.97 -16.54
CA GLY A 410 -6.52 -6.80 -17.17
C GLY A 410 -5.92 -7.90 -16.27
N ILE A 411 -6.33 -8.00 -15.00
CA ILE A 411 -5.90 -9.07 -14.08
C ILE A 411 -6.99 -10.14 -13.94
N LEU A 412 -8.24 -9.73 -13.67
CA LEU A 412 -9.40 -10.61 -13.59
C LEU A 412 -10.17 -10.62 -14.93
N PRO A 413 -10.75 -11.77 -15.34
CA PRO A 413 -11.72 -11.84 -16.44
C PRO A 413 -13.00 -11.01 -16.18
N PRO A 414 -13.64 -10.43 -17.20
CA PRO A 414 -14.88 -9.64 -17.02
C PRO A 414 -16.06 -10.44 -16.45
N ASP A 415 -16.15 -11.73 -16.76
CA ASP A 415 -17.13 -12.68 -16.23
C ASP A 415 -16.91 -12.96 -14.74
N GLU A 416 -15.67 -13.17 -14.31
CA GLU A 416 -15.33 -13.30 -12.87
C GLU A 416 -15.59 -12.00 -12.10
N ILE A 417 -15.37 -10.84 -12.72
CA ILE A 417 -15.77 -9.54 -12.17
C ILE A 417 -17.30 -9.45 -12.02
N ALA A 418 -18.07 -9.88 -13.02
CA ALA A 418 -19.53 -9.90 -12.95
C ALA A 418 -20.05 -10.87 -11.85
N ARG A 419 -19.42 -12.03 -11.68
CA ARG A 419 -19.73 -12.98 -10.58
C ARG A 419 -19.43 -12.37 -9.21
N MET A 420 -18.30 -11.67 -9.05
CA MET A 420 -17.96 -10.95 -7.83
C MET A 420 -18.96 -9.84 -7.50
N ILE A 421 -19.41 -9.08 -8.50
CA ILE A 421 -20.46 -8.07 -8.36
C ILE A 421 -21.79 -8.69 -7.95
N ALA A 422 -22.19 -9.81 -8.57
CA ALA A 422 -23.43 -10.51 -8.22
C ALA A 422 -23.39 -11.05 -6.78
N ALA A 423 -22.28 -11.66 -6.37
CA ALA A 423 -22.09 -12.16 -5.01
C ALA A 423 -22.12 -11.04 -3.96
N VAL A 424 -21.42 -9.92 -4.19
CA VAL A 424 -21.43 -8.78 -3.26
C VAL A 424 -22.82 -8.12 -3.19
N ARG A 425 -23.55 -8.01 -4.31
CA ARG A 425 -24.94 -7.52 -4.31
C ARG A 425 -25.89 -8.44 -3.54
N ALA A 426 -25.75 -9.77 -3.69
CA ALA A 426 -26.50 -10.74 -2.91
C ALA A 426 -26.16 -10.73 -1.41
N ALA A 427 -24.97 -10.22 -1.04
CA ALA A 427 -24.56 -9.97 0.35
C ALA A 427 -25.00 -8.61 0.91
N GLY A 428 -25.95 -7.92 0.25
CA GLY A 428 -26.43 -6.58 0.65
C GLY A 428 -25.52 -5.42 0.21
N GLY A 429 -24.34 -5.72 -0.34
CA GLY A 429 -23.43 -4.72 -0.87
C GLY A 429 -23.96 -4.00 -2.11
N ARG A 430 -23.37 -2.85 -2.42
CA ARG A 430 -23.67 -2.02 -3.58
C ARG A 430 -22.46 -1.91 -4.50
N VAL A 431 -22.67 -1.37 -5.69
CA VAL A 431 -21.58 -1.09 -6.65
C VAL A 431 -21.75 0.32 -7.17
N SER A 432 -20.68 1.10 -7.12
CA SER A 432 -20.60 2.41 -7.76
C SER A 432 -19.93 2.26 -9.13
N MET A 433 -20.54 2.86 -10.15
CA MET A 433 -20.09 2.79 -11.55
C MET A 433 -19.28 4.05 -11.92
N ARG A 434 -18.50 3.96 -12.99
CA ARG A 434 -17.91 5.10 -13.70
C ARG A 434 -18.30 5.06 -15.18
N SER A 435 -18.56 6.21 -15.78
CA SER A 435 -18.68 6.31 -17.24
C SER A 435 -17.29 6.26 -17.89
N LEU A 436 -17.21 5.66 -19.07
CA LEU A 436 -16.03 5.62 -19.93
C LEU A 436 -16.15 6.63 -21.08
N ALA A 437 -15.06 6.85 -21.81
CA ALA A 437 -15.00 7.85 -22.89
C ALA A 437 -15.87 7.51 -24.12
N ASP A 438 -16.30 6.25 -24.25
CA ASP A 438 -17.24 5.77 -25.26
C ASP A 438 -18.73 5.87 -24.82
N GLY A 439 -18.98 6.40 -23.62
CA GLY A 439 -20.32 6.51 -23.03
C GLY A 439 -20.82 5.25 -22.33
N THR A 440 -20.05 4.15 -22.29
CA THR A 440 -20.40 2.95 -21.52
C THR A 440 -20.10 3.13 -20.03
N GLU A 441 -20.59 2.21 -19.18
CA GLU A 441 -20.25 2.19 -17.75
C GLU A 441 -19.38 0.97 -17.37
N ALA A 442 -18.41 1.21 -16.49
CA ALA A 442 -17.59 0.18 -15.87
C ALA A 442 -17.72 0.22 -14.33
N PRO A 443 -17.62 -0.92 -13.63
CA PRO A 443 -17.55 -0.95 -12.17
C PRO A 443 -16.34 -0.15 -11.66
N TYR A 444 -16.55 0.80 -10.76
CA TYR A 444 -15.48 1.56 -10.13
C TYR A 444 -15.10 0.99 -8.76
N GLU A 445 -16.10 0.66 -7.95
CA GLU A 445 -15.92 0.37 -6.53
C GLU A 445 -17.07 -0.52 -5.99
N LEU A 446 -16.76 -1.57 -5.23
CA LEU A 446 -17.76 -2.39 -4.52
C LEU A 446 -17.93 -1.85 -3.10
N ASN A 447 -19.10 -1.32 -2.79
CA ASN A 447 -19.42 -0.76 -1.48
C ASN A 447 -20.07 -1.83 -0.61
N CYS A 448 -19.29 -2.42 0.29
CA CYS A 448 -19.71 -3.46 1.25
C CYS A 448 -18.71 -3.47 2.41
N THR A 449 -19.10 -3.87 3.62
CA THR A 449 -18.09 -4.24 4.63
C THR A 449 -17.40 -5.53 4.21
N TYR A 450 -16.11 -5.64 4.49
CA TYR A 450 -15.36 -6.84 4.09
C TYR A 450 -15.77 -8.09 4.88
N PHE A 451 -16.49 -7.90 5.99
CA PHE A 451 -17.08 -8.99 6.77
C PHE A 451 -18.34 -9.56 6.10
N ASP A 452 -19.28 -8.71 5.66
CA ASP A 452 -20.48 -9.18 4.95
C ASP A 452 -20.20 -9.59 3.50
N ALA A 453 -19.16 -9.03 2.87
CA ALA A 453 -18.63 -9.54 1.61
C ALA A 453 -18.19 -11.02 1.68
N MET A 454 -17.94 -11.56 2.89
CA MET A 454 -17.63 -12.98 3.12
C MET A 454 -18.85 -13.82 3.55
N SER A 455 -20.07 -13.25 3.57
CA SER A 455 -21.30 -13.97 3.95
C SER A 455 -21.74 -15.06 2.98
N ARG A 456 -21.18 -15.12 1.77
CA ARG A 456 -21.55 -16.09 0.72
C ARG A 456 -20.39 -16.35 -0.25
N THR A 457 -20.53 -17.35 -1.13
CA THR A 457 -19.59 -17.67 -2.22
C THR A 457 -20.28 -17.66 -3.58
N PHE A 458 -19.54 -17.88 -4.68
CA PHE A 458 -20.09 -18.11 -6.01
C PHE A 458 -20.93 -19.40 -6.11
N ALA A 459 -20.81 -20.31 -5.15
CA ALA A 459 -21.66 -21.49 -4.99
C ALA A 459 -22.85 -21.25 -4.04
N GLY A 460 -23.01 -20.02 -3.51
CA GLY A 460 -24.06 -19.67 -2.57
C GLY A 460 -23.85 -20.18 -1.14
N ASN A 461 -22.66 -20.63 -0.77
CA ASN A 461 -22.44 -21.17 0.57
C ASN A 461 -22.31 -20.07 1.63
N GLU A 462 -23.31 -20.00 2.53
CA GLU A 462 -23.37 -19.04 3.63
C GLU A 462 -22.76 -19.56 4.95
N THR A 463 -22.43 -20.86 5.05
CA THR A 463 -21.66 -21.38 6.18
C THR A 463 -20.24 -20.80 6.18
N ASP A 464 -19.57 -20.91 7.33
CA ASP A 464 -18.15 -20.57 7.50
C ASP A 464 -17.77 -19.08 7.33
N LYS A 465 -18.73 -18.13 7.35
CA LYS A 465 -18.48 -16.67 7.23
C LYS A 465 -17.27 -16.20 8.05
N ILE A 466 -17.21 -16.53 9.35
CA ILE A 466 -16.12 -16.12 10.24
C ILE A 466 -14.79 -16.76 9.82
N ALA A 467 -14.76 -18.05 9.49
CA ALA A 467 -13.53 -18.74 9.06
C ALA A 467 -13.01 -18.19 7.71
N ARG A 468 -13.91 -17.99 6.74
CA ARG A 468 -13.64 -17.35 5.44
C ARG A 468 -13.10 -15.93 5.61
N PHE A 469 -13.69 -15.15 6.52
CA PHE A 469 -13.22 -13.81 6.85
C PHE A 469 -11.84 -13.83 7.52
N LEU A 470 -11.64 -14.63 8.57
CA LEU A 470 -10.34 -14.77 9.24
C LEU A 470 -9.26 -15.28 8.29
N CYS A 471 -9.60 -16.13 7.32
CA CYS A 471 -8.70 -16.53 6.23
C CYS A 471 -8.23 -15.32 5.42
N SER A 472 -9.15 -14.45 4.98
CA SER A 472 -8.82 -13.23 4.23
C SER A 472 -7.82 -12.31 4.96
N GLN A 473 -7.99 -12.16 6.28
CA GLN A 473 -7.12 -11.33 7.11
C GLN A 473 -5.78 -12.02 7.39
N THR A 474 -5.78 -13.35 7.57
CA THR A 474 -4.55 -14.15 7.77
C THR A 474 -3.65 -14.11 6.53
N ILE A 475 -4.24 -14.09 5.32
CA ILE A 475 -3.49 -13.88 4.07
C ILE A 475 -2.72 -12.55 4.13
N VAL A 476 -3.40 -11.45 4.46
CA VAL A 476 -2.76 -10.11 4.59
C VAL A 476 -1.66 -10.09 5.66
N MET A 477 -1.85 -10.76 6.79
CA MET A 477 -0.82 -10.92 7.84
C MET A 477 0.41 -11.71 7.39
N SER A 478 0.27 -12.59 6.39
CA SER A 478 1.31 -13.53 5.96
C SER A 478 2.24 -12.99 4.87
N LEU A 479 1.81 -11.94 4.15
CA LEU A 479 2.52 -11.42 2.98
C LEU A 479 3.70 -10.49 3.32
N GLU A 480 4.63 -10.35 2.37
CA GLU A 480 5.69 -9.34 2.39
C GLU A 480 5.10 -7.92 2.41
N GLY A 481 5.56 -7.07 3.33
CA GLY A 481 4.96 -5.77 3.65
C GLY A 481 4.46 -5.67 5.10
N ILE A 482 3.79 -4.55 5.39
CA ILE A 482 3.15 -4.22 6.67
C ILE A 482 1.64 -4.43 6.51
N PRO A 483 0.99 -5.26 7.35
CA PRO A 483 -0.46 -5.44 7.32
C PRO A 483 -1.20 -4.27 7.99
N ALA A 484 -2.36 -3.91 7.43
CA ALA A 484 -3.24 -2.88 7.96
C ALA A 484 -4.72 -3.29 7.90
N PHE A 485 -5.44 -2.97 8.97
CA PHE A 485 -6.81 -3.40 9.18
C PHE A 485 -7.70 -2.18 9.40
N TYR A 486 -8.71 -2.02 8.55
CA TYR A 486 -9.75 -1.04 8.80
C TYR A 486 -10.57 -1.45 10.02
N ILE A 487 -10.96 -0.50 10.87
CA ILE A 487 -11.58 -0.77 12.18
C ILE A 487 -12.82 -1.67 12.06
N HIS A 488 -13.62 -1.53 10.99
CA HIS A 488 -14.77 -2.39 10.72
C HIS A 488 -14.42 -3.84 10.38
N SER A 489 -13.20 -4.12 9.91
CA SER A 489 -12.66 -5.49 9.77
C SER A 489 -12.22 -6.09 11.11
N LEU A 490 -11.76 -5.27 12.06
CA LEU A 490 -11.43 -5.73 13.42
C LEU A 490 -12.68 -5.97 14.27
N LEU A 491 -13.72 -5.17 14.05
CA LEU A 491 -14.99 -5.18 14.79
C LEU A 491 -16.13 -5.94 14.09
N ALA A 492 -15.82 -6.80 13.10
CA ALA A 492 -16.79 -7.60 12.35
C ALA A 492 -18.05 -6.82 11.91
N THR A 493 -17.91 -5.54 11.54
CA THR A 493 -19.05 -4.65 11.43
C THR A 493 -19.89 -4.99 10.18
N PRO A 494 -21.22 -5.16 10.30
CA PRO A 494 -22.09 -5.44 9.17
C PRO A 494 -22.30 -4.21 8.28
N ASN A 495 -22.92 -4.42 7.12
CA ASN A 495 -23.32 -3.39 6.18
C ASN A 495 -24.25 -2.36 6.83
N ASP A 496 -23.81 -1.10 6.91
CA ASP A 496 -24.60 0.00 7.44
C ASP A 496 -25.60 0.53 6.40
N HIS A 497 -26.68 -0.23 6.20
CA HIS A 497 -27.75 0.12 5.28
C HIS A 497 -28.45 1.43 5.66
N ASP A 498 -28.60 1.70 6.96
CA ASP A 498 -29.26 2.91 7.45
C ASP A 498 -28.42 4.16 7.19
N ALA A 499 -27.10 4.12 7.39
CA ALA A 499 -26.24 5.23 7.01
C ALA A 499 -26.25 5.48 5.49
N VAL A 500 -26.41 4.46 4.64
CA VAL A 500 -26.57 4.69 3.19
C VAL A 500 -27.90 5.39 2.87
N ILE A 501 -28.98 5.05 3.58
CA ILE A 501 -30.29 5.71 3.42
C ILE A 501 -30.20 7.17 3.90
N HIS A 502 -29.71 7.40 5.12
CA HIS A 502 -29.65 8.74 5.73
C HIS A 502 -28.63 9.67 5.05
N ARG A 503 -27.52 9.14 4.53
CA ARG A 503 -26.43 9.93 3.92
C ARG A 503 -26.47 9.98 2.39
N GLY A 504 -27.38 9.24 1.75
CA GLY A 504 -27.60 9.26 0.30
C GLY A 504 -26.44 8.72 -0.57
N MET A 505 -25.39 8.11 0.02
CA MET A 505 -24.21 7.64 -0.72
C MET A 505 -23.78 6.22 -0.35
N ASN A 506 -23.41 5.42 -1.35
CA ASN A 506 -23.05 4.01 -1.18
C ASN A 506 -21.86 3.80 -0.23
N ARG A 507 -20.89 4.72 -0.21
CA ARG A 507 -19.71 4.68 0.68
C ARG A 507 -20.04 4.70 2.17
N ALA A 508 -21.25 5.12 2.57
CA ALA A 508 -21.65 5.08 3.98
C ALA A 508 -21.75 3.65 4.54
N ILE A 509 -21.95 2.63 3.69
CA ILE A 509 -22.19 1.23 4.09
C ILE A 509 -21.04 0.61 4.90
N ASN A 510 -19.81 1.10 4.67
CA ASN A 510 -18.61 0.72 5.40
C ASN A 510 -17.99 1.89 6.16
N ARG A 511 -18.80 2.85 6.62
CA ARG A 511 -18.40 4.01 7.45
C ARG A 511 -19.31 4.14 8.69
N HIS A 512 -19.63 3.00 9.30
CA HIS A 512 -20.46 2.91 10.50
C HIS A 512 -19.85 3.68 11.68
N ARG A 513 -20.69 4.12 12.61
CA ARG A 513 -20.26 4.79 13.85
C ARG A 513 -20.82 4.04 15.04
N TRP A 514 -19.97 3.29 15.71
CA TRP A 514 -20.35 2.45 16.84
C TRP A 514 -20.72 3.29 18.06
N HIS A 515 -21.90 3.04 18.63
CA HIS A 515 -22.25 3.52 19.97
C HIS A 515 -21.38 2.78 21.00
N TYR A 516 -20.50 3.48 21.71
CA TYR A 516 -19.38 2.83 22.41
C TYR A 516 -19.82 1.86 23.54
N PRO A 517 -20.81 2.17 24.39
CA PRO A 517 -21.36 1.19 25.35
C PRO A 517 -21.86 -0.09 24.67
N ALA A 518 -22.59 0.01 23.57
CA ALA A 518 -23.12 -1.15 22.83
C ALA A 518 -22.02 -1.95 22.12
N LEU A 519 -20.97 -1.28 21.62
CA LEU A 519 -19.78 -1.96 21.11
C LEU A 519 -19.05 -2.72 22.23
N ARG A 520 -18.96 -2.16 23.44
CA ARG A 520 -18.37 -2.85 24.59
C ARG A 520 -19.19 -4.06 25.01
N GLU A 521 -20.51 -3.93 25.12
CA GLU A 521 -21.43 -5.05 25.38
C GLU A 521 -21.26 -6.17 24.35
N ALA A 522 -21.18 -5.84 23.05
CA ALA A 522 -20.91 -6.83 22.00
C ALA A 522 -19.52 -7.47 22.14
N LEU A 523 -18.47 -6.70 22.44
CA LEU A 523 -17.10 -7.22 22.60
C LEU A 523 -16.89 -8.04 23.88
N ASP A 524 -17.74 -7.86 24.89
CA ASP A 524 -17.69 -8.59 26.16
C ASP A 524 -18.62 -9.84 26.15
N ASP A 525 -19.46 -10.04 25.12
CA ASP A 525 -20.15 -11.30 24.79
C ASP A 525 -19.27 -12.21 23.90
N PRO A 526 -18.75 -13.36 24.40
CA PRO A 526 -17.91 -14.26 23.61
C PRO A 526 -18.60 -14.93 22.42
N ALA A 527 -19.94 -14.92 22.35
CA ALA A 527 -20.69 -15.49 21.23
C ALA A 527 -20.80 -14.52 20.03
N SER A 528 -20.52 -13.22 20.21
CA SER A 528 -20.74 -12.21 19.17
C SER A 528 -19.72 -12.28 18.04
N ASP A 529 -20.15 -11.89 16.83
CA ASP A 529 -19.26 -11.73 15.67
C ASP A 529 -18.07 -10.78 15.98
N PRO A 530 -18.28 -9.58 16.59
CA PRO A 530 -17.19 -8.70 17.00
C PRO A 530 -16.20 -9.32 17.98
N ALA A 531 -16.65 -10.02 19.02
CA ALA A 531 -15.76 -10.61 20.03
C ALA A 531 -14.93 -11.77 19.46
N GLN A 532 -15.59 -12.68 18.73
CA GLN A 532 -14.93 -13.81 18.06
C GLN A 532 -13.85 -13.32 17.08
N VAL A 533 -14.21 -12.38 16.19
CA VAL A 533 -13.29 -11.85 15.18
C VAL A 533 -12.16 -11.05 15.83
N LEU A 534 -12.45 -10.14 16.77
CA LEU A 534 -11.40 -9.33 17.39
C LEU A 534 -10.41 -10.21 18.17
N GLY A 535 -10.89 -11.17 18.97
CA GLY A 535 -10.03 -12.09 19.72
C GLY A 535 -9.12 -12.91 18.80
N GLU A 536 -9.67 -13.49 17.73
CA GLU A 536 -8.91 -14.28 16.76
C GLU A 536 -7.93 -13.44 15.91
N MET A 537 -8.29 -12.19 15.59
CA MET A 537 -7.41 -11.23 14.92
C MET A 537 -6.24 -10.83 15.83
N GLN A 538 -6.53 -10.46 17.09
CA GLN A 538 -5.50 -10.15 18.07
C GLN A 538 -4.56 -11.35 18.30
N ARG A 539 -5.09 -12.57 18.39
CA ARG A 539 -4.28 -13.78 18.61
C ARG A 539 -3.29 -14.00 17.47
N ARG A 540 -3.73 -13.90 16.21
CA ARG A 540 -2.85 -14.00 15.03
C ARG A 540 -1.77 -12.91 15.03
N LEU A 541 -2.12 -11.66 15.36
CA LEU A 541 -1.15 -10.57 15.40
C LEU A 541 -0.11 -10.74 16.53
N ARG A 542 -0.53 -11.18 17.72
CA ARG A 542 0.38 -11.53 18.83
C ARG A 542 1.31 -12.71 18.51
N ILE A 543 0.86 -13.65 17.66
CA ILE A 543 1.70 -14.73 17.12
C ILE A 543 2.68 -14.17 16.08
N ARG A 544 2.18 -13.42 15.09
CA ARG A 544 2.97 -12.79 13.99
C ARG A 544 4.12 -11.95 14.54
N ALA A 545 3.85 -11.11 15.53
CA ALA A 545 4.80 -10.20 16.17
C ALA A 545 5.96 -10.89 16.93
N ARG A 546 6.00 -12.23 16.94
CA ARG A 546 7.10 -13.03 17.52
C ARG A 546 7.99 -13.69 16.46
N GLN A 547 7.61 -13.65 15.18
CA GLN A 547 8.28 -14.43 14.11
C GLN A 547 9.14 -13.53 13.21
N PRO A 548 10.48 -13.54 13.32
CA PRO A 548 11.36 -12.78 12.42
C PRO A 548 11.16 -13.06 10.91
N ALA A 549 10.59 -14.22 10.55
CA ALA A 549 10.21 -14.53 9.17
C ALA A 549 9.05 -13.65 8.64
N PHE A 550 8.22 -13.06 9.52
CA PHE A 550 7.14 -12.15 9.12
C PHE A 550 7.55 -10.67 9.03
N HIS A 551 8.83 -10.35 9.26
CA HIS A 551 9.38 -9.00 9.05
C HIS A 551 9.00 -8.46 7.65
N PRO A 552 8.60 -7.18 7.48
CA PRO A 552 8.10 -6.65 6.21
C PRO A 552 9.03 -6.81 4.99
N ASN A 553 10.35 -6.96 5.19
CA ASN A 553 11.34 -7.24 4.14
C ASN A 553 11.98 -8.65 4.25
N ALA A 554 11.43 -9.54 5.09
CA ALA A 554 11.82 -10.96 5.09
C ALA A 554 11.44 -11.61 3.76
N THR A 555 12.32 -12.49 3.25
CA THR A 555 12.18 -13.14 1.94
C THR A 555 10.85 -13.85 1.81
N GLN A 556 10.24 -13.79 0.63
CA GLN A 556 8.98 -14.45 0.30
C GLN A 556 9.10 -15.22 -1.01
N LEU A 557 8.53 -16.43 -1.07
CA LEU A 557 8.20 -17.13 -2.31
C LEU A 557 6.74 -17.62 -2.27
N THR A 558 6.00 -17.40 -3.36
CA THR A 558 4.65 -17.98 -3.52
C THR A 558 4.76 -19.43 -3.98
N LEU A 559 4.08 -20.33 -3.28
CA LEU A 559 4.10 -21.77 -3.53
C LEU A 559 3.14 -22.16 -4.67
N GLN A 560 3.46 -23.24 -5.37
CA GLN A 560 2.66 -23.77 -6.48
C GLN A 560 1.95 -25.07 -6.03
N LEU A 561 0.93 -24.89 -5.18
CA LEU A 561 0.15 -25.99 -4.58
C LEU A 561 -1.19 -26.17 -5.33
N ASP A 562 -2.16 -26.85 -4.69
CA ASP A 562 -3.55 -26.98 -5.15
C ASP A 562 -4.18 -25.59 -5.44
N ASP A 563 -5.11 -25.55 -6.40
CA ASP A 563 -5.79 -24.32 -6.79
C ASP A 563 -6.74 -23.76 -5.71
N ARG A 564 -7.14 -24.57 -4.71
CA ARG A 564 -7.91 -24.16 -3.53
C ARG A 564 -7.04 -23.64 -2.38
N LEU A 565 -5.72 -23.60 -2.54
CA LEU A 565 -4.76 -23.39 -1.45
C LEU A 565 -3.72 -22.30 -1.76
N LEU A 566 -3.75 -21.19 -1.03
CA LEU A 566 -2.72 -20.16 -1.11
C LEU A 566 -1.58 -20.48 -0.12
N GLY A 567 -0.45 -20.92 -0.65
CA GLY A 567 0.79 -21.08 0.10
C GLY A 567 1.80 -19.95 -0.18
N VAL A 568 2.39 -19.39 0.87
CA VAL A 568 3.63 -18.58 0.78
C VAL A 568 4.67 -19.10 1.78
N TRP A 569 5.91 -19.25 1.34
CA TRP A 569 7.06 -19.45 2.22
C TRP A 569 7.67 -18.09 2.55
N ARG A 570 7.96 -17.87 3.83
CA ARG A 570 8.67 -16.71 4.37
C ARG A 570 9.96 -17.16 5.05
N GLN A 571 11.04 -16.42 4.88
CA GLN A 571 12.32 -16.68 5.56
C GLN A 571 12.88 -15.40 6.18
N SER A 572 13.28 -15.48 7.45
CA SER A 572 13.83 -14.37 8.24
C SER A 572 15.10 -13.75 7.63
N LEU A 573 15.42 -12.52 8.02
CA LEU A 573 16.56 -11.77 7.47
C LEU A 573 17.93 -12.42 7.73
N ASP A 574 18.05 -13.14 8.85
CA ASP A 574 19.21 -13.97 9.24
C ASP A 574 19.15 -15.40 8.68
N ARG A 575 18.02 -15.77 8.05
CA ARG A 575 17.67 -17.10 7.52
C ARG A 575 17.49 -18.22 8.55
N HIS A 576 17.43 -17.91 9.84
CA HIS A 576 17.21 -18.91 10.90
C HIS A 576 15.80 -19.51 10.87
N GLN A 577 14.77 -18.68 10.65
CA GLN A 577 13.37 -19.12 10.66
C GLN A 577 12.82 -19.21 9.25
N SER A 578 12.13 -20.33 8.97
CA SER A 578 11.16 -20.47 7.89
C SER A 578 9.72 -20.50 8.43
N VAL A 579 8.77 -19.92 7.68
CA VAL A 579 7.34 -20.09 7.92
C VAL A 579 6.65 -20.40 6.59
N PHE A 580 5.94 -21.53 6.50
CA PHE A 580 5.04 -21.86 5.41
C PHE A 580 3.62 -21.47 5.82
N ALA A 581 3.15 -20.33 5.32
CA ALA A 581 1.81 -19.83 5.58
C ALA A 581 0.84 -20.35 4.51
N LEU A 582 -0.05 -21.26 4.92
CA LEU A 582 -0.99 -21.98 4.08
C LEU A 582 -2.42 -21.52 4.40
N HIS A 583 -3.22 -21.27 3.37
CA HIS A 583 -4.58 -20.73 3.51
C HIS A 583 -5.50 -21.47 2.54
N ASN A 584 -6.39 -22.32 3.07
CA ASN A 584 -7.47 -22.88 2.28
C ASN A 584 -8.46 -21.74 1.96
N VAL A 585 -8.79 -21.52 0.69
CA VAL A 585 -9.79 -20.51 0.29
C VAL A 585 -11.14 -21.13 -0.10
N SER A 586 -11.27 -22.45 0.02
CA SER A 586 -12.46 -23.22 -0.36
C SER A 586 -13.26 -23.70 0.84
N SER A 587 -14.52 -24.09 0.58
CA SER A 587 -15.39 -24.79 1.52
C SER A 587 -15.13 -26.30 1.60
N GLU A 588 -14.05 -26.80 1.02
CA GLU A 588 -13.69 -28.22 1.01
C GLU A 588 -12.56 -28.50 2.00
N ALA A 589 -12.56 -29.68 2.63
CA ALA A 589 -11.41 -30.14 3.41
C ALA A 589 -10.29 -30.61 2.45
N LEU A 590 -9.05 -30.21 2.73
CA LEU A 590 -7.87 -30.52 1.91
C LEU A 590 -6.90 -31.43 2.66
N GLN A 591 -6.18 -32.25 1.89
CA GLN A 591 -5.03 -33.03 2.33
C GLN A 591 -3.83 -32.65 1.46
N ILE A 592 -2.70 -32.38 2.09
CA ILE A 592 -1.48 -31.89 1.45
C ILE A 592 -0.33 -32.79 1.90
N ASP A 593 0.41 -33.36 0.95
CA ASP A 593 1.66 -34.04 1.23
C ASP A 593 2.71 -33.03 1.72
N ALA A 594 3.28 -33.24 2.91
CA ALA A 594 4.29 -32.34 3.48
C ALA A 594 5.55 -32.22 2.60
N TYR A 595 5.85 -33.24 1.78
CA TYR A 595 6.91 -33.22 0.78
C TYR A 595 6.74 -32.05 -0.23
N ALA A 596 5.50 -31.64 -0.52
CA ALA A 596 5.23 -30.51 -1.42
C ALA A 596 5.73 -29.15 -0.87
N LEU A 597 5.98 -29.05 0.44
CA LEU A 597 6.57 -27.87 1.08
C LEU A 597 8.10 -27.91 1.10
N ASN A 598 8.72 -29.09 0.96
CA ASN A 598 10.15 -29.33 1.19
C ASN A 598 10.55 -28.95 2.63
N LEU A 599 9.82 -29.47 3.62
CA LEU A 599 10.19 -29.36 5.03
C LEU A 599 11.51 -30.11 5.29
N ILE A 600 12.32 -29.60 6.21
CA ILE A 600 13.59 -30.22 6.60
C ILE A 600 13.32 -31.30 7.64
N GLU A 601 13.74 -32.54 7.40
CA GLU A 601 13.37 -33.72 8.21
C GLU A 601 13.83 -33.63 9.69
N ASP A 602 14.98 -33.00 9.96
CA ASP A 602 15.58 -32.89 11.30
C ASP A 602 15.05 -31.69 12.16
N GLU A 603 14.04 -30.95 11.69
CA GLU A 603 13.52 -29.72 12.36
C GLU A 603 12.13 -29.94 13.00
N ASP A 604 11.86 -29.35 14.18
CA ASP A 604 10.56 -29.45 14.89
C ASP A 604 9.51 -28.52 14.28
N TRP A 605 8.90 -28.94 13.16
CA TRP A 605 7.86 -28.17 12.48
C TRP A 605 6.56 -28.12 13.29
N ARG A 606 6.02 -26.91 13.45
CA ARG A 606 4.75 -26.66 14.17
C ARG A 606 3.89 -25.64 13.45
N ASP A 607 2.58 -25.88 13.43
CA ASP A 607 1.62 -24.85 13.04
C ASP A 607 1.42 -23.85 14.18
N LEU A 608 1.99 -22.67 14.04
CA LEU A 608 1.93 -21.58 15.03
C LEU A 608 0.50 -21.12 15.36
N LEU A 609 -0.49 -21.41 14.50
CA LEU A 609 -1.89 -21.02 14.72
C LEU A 609 -2.69 -22.02 15.57
N SER A 610 -2.22 -23.26 15.73
CA SER A 610 -2.89 -24.33 16.50
C SER A 610 -2.02 -24.94 17.60
N GLY A 611 -0.70 -24.84 17.48
CA GLY A 611 0.28 -25.54 18.33
C GLY A 611 0.59 -26.98 17.89
N GLU A 612 -0.10 -27.49 16.87
CA GLU A 612 0.05 -28.83 16.32
C GLU A 612 1.46 -29.05 15.74
N SER A 613 2.11 -30.18 16.08
CA SER A 613 3.35 -30.62 15.42
C SER A 613 3.02 -31.18 14.04
N ILE A 614 3.84 -30.84 13.05
CA ILE A 614 3.70 -31.27 11.66
C ILE A 614 4.83 -32.26 11.35
N ASP A 615 4.46 -33.46 10.89
CA ASP A 615 5.40 -34.44 10.36
C ASP A 615 5.88 -34.01 8.96
N ALA A 616 7.21 -33.92 8.78
CA ALA A 616 7.84 -33.55 7.51
C ALA A 616 7.61 -34.58 6.39
N ALA A 617 7.29 -35.83 6.72
CA ALA A 617 6.92 -36.90 5.80
C ALA A 617 5.42 -37.24 5.82
N GLY A 618 4.61 -36.45 6.54
CA GLY A 618 3.19 -36.73 6.80
C GLY A 618 2.20 -36.05 5.83
N ILE A 619 0.91 -36.27 6.11
CA ILE A 619 -0.20 -35.57 5.43
C ILE A 619 -0.72 -34.44 6.31
N ILE A 620 -0.59 -33.22 5.83
CA ILE A 620 -1.15 -32.02 6.46
C ILE A 620 -2.63 -31.92 6.08
N THR A 621 -3.51 -32.04 7.08
CA THR A 621 -4.95 -31.81 6.91
C THR A 621 -5.29 -30.34 7.10
N MET A 622 -6.23 -29.84 6.29
CA MET A 622 -6.79 -28.48 6.43
C MET A 622 -8.31 -28.52 6.28
N ALA A 623 -9.03 -28.05 7.29
CA ALA A 623 -10.47 -27.84 7.25
C ALA A 623 -10.87 -26.72 6.25
N PRO A 624 -12.16 -26.61 5.87
CA PRO A 624 -12.69 -25.46 5.13
C PRO A 624 -12.21 -24.13 5.70
N TYR A 625 -11.69 -23.26 4.82
CA TYR A 625 -11.13 -21.94 5.17
C TYR A 625 -10.02 -21.91 6.24
N GLN A 626 -9.46 -23.06 6.65
CA GLN A 626 -8.40 -23.10 7.66
C GLN A 626 -7.13 -22.40 7.15
N CYS A 627 -6.42 -21.76 8.08
CA CYS A 627 -5.06 -21.28 7.88
C CYS A 627 -4.10 -22.03 8.80
N ARG A 628 -2.87 -22.25 8.34
CA ARG A 628 -1.76 -22.81 9.12
C ARG A 628 -0.49 -22.00 8.87
N TRP A 629 0.31 -21.77 9.91
CA TRP A 629 1.61 -21.10 9.84
C TRP A 629 2.70 -22.05 10.31
N ILE A 630 3.15 -22.93 9.41
CA ILE A 630 4.05 -24.04 9.74
C ILE A 630 5.49 -23.53 9.81
N SER A 631 6.12 -23.57 10.99
CA SER A 631 7.46 -23.03 11.24
C SER A 631 8.36 -23.99 12.01
N ASN A 632 9.67 -23.84 11.82
CA ASN A 632 10.71 -24.54 12.59
C ASN A 632 11.13 -23.79 13.87
N ALA A 633 10.51 -22.64 14.18
CA ALA A 633 10.71 -21.88 15.41
C ALA A 633 9.36 -21.41 15.99
N ARG A 634 9.35 -20.87 17.22
CA ARG A 634 8.15 -20.51 18.00
C ARG A 634 8.05 -19.00 18.29
#